data_AF-A0A0V0H336-F1
#
_entry.id   AF-A0A0V0H336-F1
#
_cell.length_a   1.000
_cell.length_b   1.000
_cell.length_c   1.000
_cell.angle_alpha   90.00
_cell.angle_beta   90.00
_cell.angle_gamma   90.00
#
_symmetry.space_group_name_H-M   'P 1'
#
loop_
_entity.id
_entity.type
_entity.pdbx_description
1 polymer ?
#
loop_
_entity_poly.entity_id
_entity_poly.type
_entity_poly.pdbx_seq_one_letter_code
_entity_poly.pdbx_strand_id
1 'polypeptide(L)'
;MIETDSLGLQKIIQKQWKVPWEIVEKIENISDRLHQLNSQVKHKFREGNSVADVLANTVIEIQSTDEYHSFQELPINIRKLINMDKSQIPSLRIRSRKINAQQE
;
A
#
# COMPACT_ATOMS: atom_id res chain seq x y z
N MET A 1 -0.34 11.30 10.51
CA MET A 1 -1.27 10.97 9.41
C MET A 1 -0.81 9.66 8.80
N ILE A 2 -1.71 8.69 8.64
CA ILE A 2 -1.41 7.37 8.09
C ILE A 2 -2.08 7.26 6.72
N GLU A 3 -1.34 6.75 5.73
CA GLU A 3 -1.81 6.62 4.35
C GLU A 3 -2.11 5.15 4.04
N THR A 4 -3.19 4.89 3.30
CA THR A 4 -3.56 3.55 2.84
C THR A 4 -4.13 3.61 1.43
N ASP A 5 -3.87 2.59 0.60
CA ASP A 5 -4.53 2.43 -0.70
C ASP A 5 -5.89 1.72 -0.61
N SER A 6 -6.23 1.16 0.56
CA SER A 6 -7.49 0.48 0.81
C SER A 6 -8.59 1.48 1.17
N LEU A 7 -9.40 1.82 0.15
CA LEU A 7 -10.58 2.66 0.35
C LEU A 7 -11.55 2.03 1.35
N GLY A 8 -11.76 0.71 1.28
CA GLY A 8 -12.66 0.00 2.19
C GLY A 8 -12.23 0.14 3.65
N LEU A 9 -10.93 -0.03 3.92
CA LEU A 9 -10.39 0.12 5.28
C LEU A 9 -10.54 1.56 5.78
N GLN A 10 -10.25 2.57 4.94
CA GLN A 10 -10.49 3.97 5.29
C GLN A 10 -11.96 4.22 5.64
N LYS A 11 -12.91 3.74 4.82
CA LYS A 11 -14.35 3.93 5.03
C LYS A 11 -14.87 3.22 6.26
N ILE A 12 -14.36 2.04 6.55
CA ILE A 12 -14.65 1.27 7.76
C ILE A 12 -14.17 2.03 9.00
N ILE A 13 -12.92 2.51 9.02
CA ILE A 13 -12.34 3.25 10.15
C ILE A 13 -13.10 4.56 10.40
N GLN A 14 -13.54 5.23 9.31
CA GLN A 14 -14.39 6.42 9.39
C GLN A 14 -15.85 6.12 9.80
N LYS A 15 -16.16 4.86 10.14
CA LYS A 15 -17.51 4.37 10.50
C LYS A 15 -18.57 4.63 9.42
N GLN A 16 -18.14 4.81 8.17
CA GLN A 16 -19.04 5.03 7.03
C GLN A 16 -19.58 3.70 6.49
N TRP A 17 -18.77 2.64 6.55
CA TRP A 17 -19.12 1.30 6.08
C TRP A 17 -19.19 0.30 7.24
N LYS A 18 -20.08 -0.70 7.11
CA LYS A 18 -20.17 -1.78 8.09
C LYS A 18 -18.95 -2.68 8.01
N VAL A 19 -18.50 -3.16 9.16
CA VAL A 19 -17.36 -4.07 9.28
C VAL A 19 -17.85 -5.51 9.09
N PRO A 20 -17.23 -6.31 8.20
CA PRO A 20 -17.45 -7.74 8.17
C PRO A 20 -17.10 -8.38 9.51
N TRP A 21 -17.94 -9.28 10.00
CA TRP A 21 -17.75 -9.97 11.29
C TRP A 21 -16.39 -10.67 11.40
N GLU A 22 -15.87 -11.20 10.29
CA GLU A 22 -14.58 -11.91 10.25
C GLU A 22 -13.36 -11.03 10.60
N ILE A 23 -13.48 -9.71 10.44
CA ILE A 23 -12.36 -8.77 10.66
C ILE A 23 -12.65 -7.74 11.75
N VAL A 24 -13.76 -7.87 12.48
CA VAL A 24 -14.21 -6.90 13.47
C VAL A 24 -13.12 -6.62 14.52
N GLU A 25 -12.55 -7.68 15.09
CA GLU A 25 -11.52 -7.58 16.13
C GLU A 25 -10.25 -6.87 15.61
N LYS A 26 -9.87 -7.14 14.36
CA LYS A 26 -8.71 -6.49 13.73
C LYS A 26 -8.97 -5.01 13.52
N ILE A 27 -10.16 -4.63 13.07
CA ILE A 27 -10.55 -3.24 12.86
C ILE A 27 -10.64 -2.47 14.18
N GLU A 28 -11.17 -3.08 15.23
CA GLU A 28 -11.22 -2.48 16.58
C GLU A 28 -9.81 -2.21 17.11
N ASN A 29 -8.92 -3.20 17.04
CA ASN A 29 -7.51 -3.02 17.41
C ASN A 29 -6.80 -1.91 16.62
N ILE A 30 -7.07 -1.81 15.31
CA ILE A 30 -6.53 -0.73 14.47
C ILE A 30 -7.11 0.62 14.92
N SER A 31 -8.41 0.69 15.16
CA SER A 31 -9.09 1.90 15.63
C SER A 31 -8.48 2.37 16.95
N ASP A 32 -8.30 1.49 17.92
CA ASP A 32 -7.76 1.85 19.24
C ASP A 32 -6.32 2.38 19.14
N ARG A 33 -5.48 1.73 18.32
CA ARG A 33 -4.12 2.21 18.05
C ARG A 33 -4.10 3.56 17.36
N LEU A 34 -5.01 3.81 16.42
CA LEU A 34 -5.14 5.10 15.75
C LEU A 34 -5.56 6.22 16.72
N HIS A 35 -6.47 5.92 17.64
CA HIS A 35 -6.87 6.85 18.70
C HIS A 35 -5.71 7.14 19.66
N GLN A 36 -4.95 6.12 20.08
CA GLN A 36 -3.76 6.29 20.92
C GLN A 36 -2.69 7.18 20.25
N LEU A 37 -2.53 7.06 18.93
CA LEU A 37 -1.58 7.83 18.13
C LEU A 37 -2.11 9.20 17.68
N ASN A 38 -3.34 9.58 18.04
CA ASN A 38 -4.05 10.77 17.55
C ASN A 38 -3.92 10.95 16.02
N SER A 39 -3.97 9.84 15.29
CA SER A 39 -3.64 9.79 13.86
C SER A 39 -4.86 9.48 13.02
N GLN A 40 -4.99 10.22 11.91
CA GLN A 40 -6.06 10.00 10.93
C GLN A 40 -5.56 9.15 9.77
N VAL A 41 -6.44 8.29 9.25
CA VAL A 41 -6.21 7.49 8.05
C VAL A 41 -6.75 8.23 6.83
N LYS A 42 -5.86 8.46 5.86
CA LYS A 42 -6.20 9.07 4.57
C LYS A 42 -6.00 8.05 3.46
N HIS A 43 -6.97 7.97 2.56
CA HIS A 43 -6.82 7.18 1.34
C HIS A 43 -5.86 7.88 0.38
N LYS A 44 -4.89 7.13 -0.14
CA LYS A 44 -3.96 7.57 -1.17
C LYS A 44 -4.04 6.61 -2.35
N PHE A 45 -3.90 7.15 -3.55
CA PHE A 45 -3.84 6.33 -4.75
C PHE A 45 -2.58 5.46 -4.73
N ARG A 46 -2.70 4.27 -5.32
CA ARG A 46 -1.67 3.22 -5.33
C ARG A 46 -0.26 3.70 -5.69
N GLU A 47 -0.14 4.67 -6.58
CA GLU A 47 1.16 5.24 -6.96
C GLU A 47 1.93 5.72 -5.72
N GLY A 48 1.24 6.34 -4.76
CA GLY A 48 1.80 6.79 -3.49
C GLY A 48 1.90 5.74 -2.39
N ASN A 49 1.46 4.50 -2.64
CA ASN A 49 1.57 3.33 -1.74
C ASN A 49 2.45 2.22 -2.32
N SER A 50 3.07 2.45 -3.48
CA SER A 50 3.85 1.44 -4.23
C SER A 50 4.93 0.76 -3.38
N VAL A 51 5.55 1.49 -2.45
CA VAL A 51 6.58 0.95 -1.54
C VAL A 51 5.98 -0.10 -0.59
N ALA A 52 4.82 0.20 0.01
CA ALA A 52 4.14 -0.70 0.92
C ALA A 52 3.62 -1.95 0.19
N ASP A 53 3.09 -1.77 -1.02
CA ASP A 53 2.62 -2.88 -1.87
C ASP A 53 3.77 -3.83 -2.22
N VAL A 54 4.94 -3.29 -2.60
CA VAL A 54 6.12 -4.13 -2.91
C VAL A 54 6.62 -4.85 -1.66
N LEU A 55 6.70 -4.17 -0.52
CA LEU A 55 7.10 -4.82 0.74
C LEU A 55 6.16 -5.98 1.10
N ALA A 56 4.84 -5.77 1.00
CA ALA A 56 3.86 -6.82 1.25
C ALA A 56 4.02 -8.01 0.29
N ASN A 57 4.23 -7.75 -1.00
CA ASN A 57 4.46 -8.80 -1.99
C ASN A 57 5.78 -9.56 -1.72
N THR A 58 6.84 -8.86 -1.32
CA THR A 58 8.13 -9.48 -0.99
C THR A 58 7.99 -10.46 0.18
N VAL A 59 7.24 -10.12 1.23
CA VAL A 59 6.99 -11.06 2.34
C VAL A 59 6.16 -12.26 1.89
N ILE A 60 5.18 -12.07 1.01
CA ILE A 60 4.36 -13.18 0.46
C ILE A 60 5.23 -14.13 -0.39
N GLU A 61 6.18 -13.59 -1.14
CA GLU A 61 7.09 -14.37 -1.99
C GLU A 61 8.16 -15.12 -1.19
N ILE A 62 8.81 -14.46 -0.23
CA ILE A 62 9.92 -15.04 0.53
C ILE A 62 9.43 -15.93 1.69
N GLN A 63 8.23 -15.64 2.23
CA GLN A 63 7.65 -16.30 3.41
C GLN A 63 8.54 -16.23 4.67
N SER A 64 9.52 -15.32 4.70
CA SER A 64 10.33 -15.00 5.87
C SER A 64 9.91 -13.65 6.46
N THR A 65 10.19 -13.48 7.75
CA THR A 65 10.08 -12.19 8.42
C THR A 65 11.46 -11.54 8.38
N ASP A 66 11.60 -10.52 7.54
CA ASP A 66 12.83 -9.75 7.43
C ASP A 66 12.60 -8.34 7.99
N GLU A 67 13.49 -7.92 8.90
CA GLU A 67 13.50 -6.57 9.45
C GLU A 67 14.68 -5.80 8.85
N TYR A 68 14.40 -4.61 8.33
CA TYR A 68 15.39 -3.73 7.72
C TYR A 68 15.53 -2.48 8.59
N HIS A 69 16.72 -2.27 9.16
CA HIS A 69 17.00 -1.10 10.01
C HIS A 69 17.74 0.00 9.25
N SER A 70 18.34 -0.33 8.10
CA SER A 70 19.03 0.63 7.24
C SER A 70 18.45 0.66 5.82
N PHE A 71 18.49 1.83 5.19
CA PHE A 71 18.11 1.98 3.79
C PHE A 71 18.95 1.07 2.87
N GLN A 72 20.20 0.79 3.23
CA GLN A 72 21.13 -0.03 2.45
C GLN A 72 20.81 -1.53 2.49
N GLU A 73 20.05 -1.97 3.49
CA GLU A 73 19.64 -3.37 3.65
C GLU A 73 18.41 -3.68 2.78
N LEU A 74 17.61 -2.65 2.44
CA LEU A 74 16.41 -2.82 1.62
C LEU A 74 16.74 -3.34 0.22
N PRO A 75 15.94 -4.25 -0.35
CA PRO A 75 16.04 -4.67 -1.74
C PRO A 75 16.10 -3.49 -2.74
N ILE A 76 16.85 -3.68 -3.83
CA ILE A 76 17.13 -2.62 -4.83
C ILE A 76 15.84 -2.02 -5.41
N ASN A 77 14.84 -2.85 -5.68
CA ASN A 77 13.51 -2.45 -6.17
C ASN A 77 12.81 -1.49 -5.19
N ILE A 78 12.90 -1.76 -3.88
CA ILE A 78 12.27 -0.94 -2.83
C ILE A 78 13.02 0.39 -2.69
N ARG A 79 14.36 0.36 -2.67
CA ARG A 79 15.18 1.58 -2.66
C ARG A 79 14.88 2.49 -3.84
N LYS A 80 14.73 1.91 -5.04
CA LYS A 80 14.38 2.65 -6.25
C LYS A 80 13.04 3.38 -6.09
N LEU A 81 12.02 2.70 -5.57
CA LEU A 81 10.69 3.28 -5.35
C LEU A 81 10.74 4.43 -4.33
N ILE A 82 11.45 4.25 -3.21
CA ILE A 82 11.64 5.31 -2.21
C ILE A 82 12.33 6.53 -2.83
N ASN A 83 13.35 6.32 -3.66
CA ASN A 83 14.05 7.42 -4.33
C ASN A 83 13.15 8.12 -5.36
N MET A 84 12.35 7.38 -6.13
CA MET A 84 11.39 7.96 -7.06
C MET A 84 10.33 8.80 -6.35
N ASP A 85 9.83 8.33 -5.20
CA ASP A 85 8.88 9.07 -4.36
C ASP A 85 9.50 10.35 -3.77
N LYS A 86 10.74 10.26 -3.27
CA LYS A 86 11.51 11.45 -2.82
C LYS A 86 11.73 12.47 -3.93
N SER A 87 11.98 12.02 -5.15
CA SER A 87 12.13 12.88 -6.32
C SER A 87 10.80 13.38 -6.90
N GLN A 88 9.66 13.01 -6.30
CA GLN A 88 8.31 13.37 -6.77
C GLN A 88 8.07 12.97 -8.24
N ILE A 89 8.67 11.86 -8.67
CA ILE A 89 8.51 11.35 -10.03
C ILE A 89 7.28 10.42 -10.05
N PRO A 90 6.23 10.74 -10.83
CA PRO A 90 5.04 9.91 -10.89
C PRO A 90 5.34 8.56 -11.54
N SER A 91 4.84 7.48 -10.93
CA SER A 91 4.96 6.12 -11.48
C SER A 91 3.79 5.82 -12.42
N LEU A 92 3.95 6.10 -13.72
CA LEU A 92 2.88 5.87 -14.70
C LEU A 92 2.83 4.40 -15.13
N ARG A 93 1.68 3.74 -14.92
CA ARG A 93 1.42 2.42 -15.50
C ARG A 93 0.89 2.55 -16.93
N ILE A 94 1.74 2.35 -17.92
CA ILE A 94 1.34 2.33 -19.33
C ILE A 94 0.88 0.91 -19.69
N ARG A 95 -0.39 0.76 -20.09
CA ARG A 95 -0.89 -0.47 -20.73
C ARG A 95 -0.93 -0.25 -22.24
N SER A 96 0.01 -0.83 -22.97
CA SER A 96 -0.05 -0.90 -24.42
C SER A 96 -1.12 -1.90 -24.85
N ARG A 97 -2.15 -1.46 -25.58
CA ARG A 97 -3.03 -2.38 -26.31
C ARG A 97 -2.29 -2.87 -27.55
N LYS A 98 -2.22 -4.18 -27.74
CA LYS A 98 -1.80 -4.77 -29.02
C LYS A 98 -2.96 -4.59 -30.01
N ILE A 99 -2.74 -3.84 -31.09
CA ILE A 99 -3.66 -3.80 -32.22
C ILE A 99 -3.27 -4.97 -33.12
N ASN A 100 -4.07 -6.03 -33.13
CA ASN A 100 -3.92 -7.07 -34.14
C ASN A 100 -4.54 -6.53 -35.43
N ALA A 101 -3.69 -6.13 -36.38
CA ALA A 101 -4.15 -5.89 -37.74
C ALA A 101 -4.58 -7.24 -38.32
N GLN A 102 -5.89 -7.41 -38.55
CA GLN A 102 -6.40 -8.53 -39.34
C GLN A 102 -5.83 -8.36 -40.76
N GLN A 103 -4.99 -9.29 -41.17
CA GLN A 103 -4.59 -9.41 -42.57
C GLN A 103 -5.76 -10.07 -43.30
N GLU A 104 -6.35 -9.34 -44.25
CA GLU A 104 -7.36 -9.82 -45.20
C GLU A 104 -6.77 -10.82 -46.20
#